data_AF-A0A183KF03-F1
#
_entry.id   AF-A0A183KF03-F1
#
_cell.length_a   1.000
_cell.length_b   1.000
_cell.length_c   1.000
_cell.angle_alpha   90.00
_cell.angle_beta   90.00
_cell.angle_gamma   90.00
#
_symmetry.space_group_name_H-M   'P 1'
#
loop_
_entity.id
_entity.type
_entity.pdbx_description
1 polymer ?
#
loop_
_entity_poly.entity_id
_entity_poly.type
_entity_poly.pdbx_seq_one_letter_code
_entity_poly.pdbx_strand_id
1 'polypeptide(L)'
;MYPGLALASKGLVVVTFNYRLGPFGFLATGDHASIGNYGLWDQLLVITWVKQNIEWFQGDPEKITLMGESAGAASVGLHLISPLTRERYLFNQAIMMSGSDLSQWAFSDPAKVRTRYYAIELAQRLNCSSFQINAINESQQYIRNANLHRSYTNKTLKLPFGESYVKQPLTIPYSVQVDAYALIYCLRYEKTAEQINDAVLELHSLPGAPSFVWTPVVDGISGFFPRTPAKERSLGNFAKIPLLAGVVQDEGSLAL
;
A
#
# COMPACT_ATOMS: atom_id res chain seq x y z
N MET A 1 -5.24 17.83 -11.77
CA MET A 1 -4.63 17.09 -10.64
C MET A 1 -3.75 18.08 -9.87
N TYR A 2 -3.80 18.04 -8.53
CA TYR A 2 -3.18 18.93 -7.53
C TYR A 2 -2.26 20.07 -8.03
N PRO A 3 -2.81 21.24 -8.43
CA PRO A 3 -1.98 22.37 -8.85
C PRO A 3 -1.24 22.99 -7.64
N GLY A 4 0.08 22.89 -7.63
CA GLY A 4 0.92 23.42 -6.56
C GLY A 4 1.03 24.96 -6.51
N LEU A 5 0.49 25.66 -7.51
CA LEU A 5 0.68 27.12 -7.69
C LEU A 5 0.19 27.94 -6.50
N ALA A 6 -0.94 27.56 -5.89
CA ALA A 6 -1.48 28.29 -4.74
C ALA A 6 -0.52 28.27 -3.55
N LEU A 7 0.09 27.12 -3.26
CA LEU A 7 1.10 26.98 -2.22
C LEU A 7 2.42 27.65 -2.62
N ALA A 8 2.83 27.51 -3.89
CA ALA A 8 4.04 28.16 -4.39
C ALA A 8 3.98 29.70 -4.28
N SER A 9 2.80 30.29 -4.51
CA SER A 9 2.56 31.73 -4.34
C SER A 9 2.78 32.24 -2.90
N LYS A 10 2.83 31.33 -1.91
CA LYS A 10 3.16 31.64 -0.51
C LYS A 10 4.66 31.58 -0.23
N GLY A 11 5.51 31.47 -1.25
CA GLY A 11 6.96 31.41 -1.12
C GLY A 11 7.49 29.99 -0.81
N LEU A 12 6.72 28.96 -1.13
CA LEU A 12 7.12 27.56 -0.95
C LEU A 12 7.62 26.97 -2.27
N VAL A 13 8.61 26.08 -2.22
CA VAL A 13 8.90 25.19 -3.34
C VAL A 13 8.02 23.95 -3.22
N VAL A 14 7.15 23.74 -4.22
CA VAL A 14 6.17 22.64 -4.20
C VAL A 14 6.59 21.59 -5.21
N VAL A 15 6.83 20.38 -4.71
CA VAL A 15 7.16 19.21 -5.55
C VAL A 15 5.99 18.24 -5.52
N THR A 16 5.37 18.03 -6.69
CA THR A 16 4.40 16.95 -6.91
C THR A 16 5.03 15.92 -7.83
N PHE A 17 4.83 14.64 -7.55
CA PHE A 17 5.49 13.57 -8.30
C PHE A 17 4.58 12.35 -8.46
N ASN A 18 4.94 11.52 -9.43
CA ASN A 18 4.27 10.25 -9.69
C ASN A 18 5.08 9.09 -9.11
N TYR A 19 4.39 8.02 -8.74
CA TYR A 19 4.95 6.73 -8.37
C TYR A 19 4.08 5.63 -8.97
N ARG A 20 4.63 4.42 -9.14
CA ARG A 20 3.87 3.30 -9.71
C ARG A 20 2.69 2.91 -8.82
N LEU A 21 1.55 2.62 -9.45
CA LEU A 21 0.29 2.23 -8.82
C LEU A 21 -0.09 0.79 -9.19
N GLY A 22 -1.12 0.26 -8.51
CA GLY A 22 -1.70 -1.05 -8.83
C GLY A 22 -0.66 -2.19 -8.78
N PRO A 23 -0.77 -3.20 -9.66
CA PRO A 23 0.19 -4.31 -9.66
C PRO A 23 1.60 -3.83 -10.06
N PHE A 24 1.73 -2.78 -10.85
CA PHE A 24 3.04 -2.25 -11.25
C PHE A 24 3.81 -1.65 -10.07
N GLY A 25 3.11 -1.13 -9.07
CA GLY A 25 3.69 -0.53 -7.87
C GLY A 25 3.77 -1.48 -6.67
N PHE A 26 2.84 -2.43 -6.55
CA PHE A 26 2.64 -3.14 -5.28
C PHE A 26 2.37 -4.64 -5.44
N LEU A 27 2.51 -5.23 -6.63
CA LEU A 27 2.48 -6.69 -6.75
C LEU A 27 3.64 -7.30 -5.96
N ALA A 28 3.31 -8.27 -5.10
CA ALA A 28 4.27 -9.00 -4.30
C ALA A 28 3.89 -10.49 -4.30
N THR A 29 4.87 -11.36 -4.51
CA THR A 29 4.70 -12.82 -4.51
C THR A 29 5.01 -13.45 -3.15
N GLY A 30 5.56 -12.67 -2.22
CA GLY A 30 5.99 -13.17 -0.90
C GLY A 30 7.31 -13.95 -0.94
N ASP A 31 8.02 -13.88 -2.06
CA ASP A 31 9.35 -14.42 -2.30
C ASP A 31 10.17 -13.42 -3.13
N HIS A 32 11.34 -13.84 -3.61
CA HIS A 32 12.26 -12.97 -4.33
C HIS A 32 11.89 -12.72 -5.80
N ALA A 33 10.86 -13.38 -6.36
CA ALA A 33 10.43 -13.12 -7.72
C ALA A 33 9.79 -11.74 -7.86
N SER A 34 9.04 -11.31 -6.83
CA SER A 34 8.54 -9.95 -6.70
C SER A 34 8.36 -9.56 -5.23
N ILE A 35 9.27 -8.72 -4.75
CA ILE A 35 9.32 -8.26 -3.35
C ILE A 35 8.23 -7.25 -2.98
N GLY A 36 7.60 -6.61 -3.97
CA GLY A 36 6.61 -5.56 -3.75
C GLY A 36 7.19 -4.19 -3.40
N ASN A 37 6.32 -3.30 -2.91
CA ASN A 37 6.65 -1.94 -2.47
C ASN A 37 7.33 -1.03 -3.50
N TYR A 38 7.34 -1.38 -4.79
CA TYR A 38 7.98 -0.60 -5.85
C TYR A 38 7.51 0.86 -5.89
N GLY A 39 6.23 1.12 -5.63
CA GLY A 39 5.69 2.48 -5.51
C GLY A 39 6.30 3.27 -4.33
N LEU A 40 6.60 2.62 -3.21
CA LEU A 40 7.30 3.28 -2.08
C LEU A 40 8.79 3.52 -2.40
N TRP A 41 9.41 2.59 -3.14
CA TRP A 41 10.78 2.78 -3.63
C TRP A 41 10.87 3.96 -4.62
N ASP A 42 9.87 4.14 -5.49
CA ASP A 42 9.77 5.31 -6.37
C ASP A 42 9.65 6.60 -5.55
N GLN A 43 8.78 6.62 -4.52
CA GLN A 43 8.65 7.76 -3.62
C GLN A 43 9.97 8.07 -2.90
N LEU A 44 10.67 7.04 -2.40
CA LEU A 44 11.96 7.20 -1.74
C LEU A 44 13.02 7.79 -2.68
N LEU A 45 13.04 7.35 -3.94
CA LEU A 45 13.92 7.91 -4.95
C LEU A 45 13.65 9.41 -5.16
N VAL A 46 12.37 9.79 -5.29
CA VAL A 46 12.00 11.21 -5.45
C VAL A 46 12.36 12.04 -4.22
N ILE A 47 12.07 11.56 -3.00
CA ILE A 47 12.40 12.28 -1.77
C ILE A 47 13.93 12.45 -1.66
N THR A 48 14.70 11.42 -2.01
CA THR A 48 16.17 11.49 -2.06
C THR A 48 16.64 12.52 -3.09
N TRP A 49 16.03 12.52 -4.28
CA TRP A 49 16.33 13.50 -5.33
C TRP A 49 16.03 14.92 -4.86
N VAL A 50 14.89 15.16 -4.21
CA VAL A 50 14.55 16.47 -3.64
C VAL A 50 15.61 16.88 -2.62
N LYS A 51 15.95 16.03 -1.66
CA LYS A 51 16.99 16.31 -0.65
C LYS A 51 18.34 16.69 -1.29
N GLN A 52 18.69 16.11 -2.43
CA GLN A 52 19.95 16.36 -3.13
C GLN A 52 19.93 17.53 -4.10
N ASN A 53 18.76 17.97 -4.58
CA ASN A 53 18.66 18.88 -5.73
C ASN A 53 17.77 20.11 -5.48
N ILE A 54 16.99 20.16 -4.41
CA ILE A 54 15.98 21.22 -4.25
C ILE A 54 16.58 22.62 -4.10
N GLU A 55 17.86 22.72 -3.70
CA GLU A 55 18.60 23.98 -3.63
C GLU A 55 18.66 24.71 -4.99
N TRP A 56 18.74 23.97 -6.10
CA TRP A 56 18.75 24.52 -7.46
C TRP A 56 17.42 25.16 -7.86
N PHE A 57 16.36 24.86 -7.10
CA PHE A 57 15.02 25.42 -7.25
C PHE A 57 14.72 26.43 -6.13
N GLN A 58 15.75 26.93 -5.44
CA GLN A 58 15.64 27.86 -4.30
C GLN A 58 14.93 27.28 -3.08
N GLY A 59 14.85 25.94 -2.96
CA GLY A 59 14.37 25.27 -1.77
C GLY A 59 15.48 25.03 -0.75
N ASP A 60 15.09 24.77 0.49
CA ASP A 60 16.00 24.44 1.58
C ASP A 60 15.97 22.92 1.83
N PRO A 61 17.05 22.17 1.54
CA PRO A 61 17.07 20.72 1.74
C PRO A 61 16.94 20.32 3.22
N GLU A 62 17.16 21.23 4.17
CA GLU A 62 16.98 21.00 5.61
C GLU A 62 15.59 21.37 6.12
N LYS A 63 14.68 21.82 5.24
CA LYS A 63 13.30 22.17 5.58
C LYS A 63 12.30 21.50 4.65
N ILE A 64 12.43 20.19 4.48
CA ILE A 64 11.52 19.41 3.66
C ILE A 64 10.32 18.97 4.51
N THR A 65 9.11 19.30 4.05
CA THR A 65 7.86 18.76 4.58
C THR A 65 7.31 17.69 3.64
N LEU A 66 7.17 16.46 4.11
CA LEU A 66 6.49 15.40 3.36
C LEU A 66 5.00 15.42 3.67
N MET A 67 4.17 15.59 2.65
CA MET A 67 2.72 15.76 2.77
C MET A 67 1.98 14.78 1.88
N GLY A 68 0.89 14.22 2.38
CA GLY A 68 0.02 13.35 1.59
C GLY A 68 -1.40 13.28 2.14
N GLU A 69 -2.32 12.89 1.25
CA GLU A 69 -3.74 12.67 1.53
C GLU A 69 -4.09 11.21 1.23
N SER A 70 -5.01 10.61 2.02
CA SER A 70 -5.46 9.22 1.87
C SER A 70 -4.28 8.23 1.74
N ALA A 71 -4.13 7.51 0.63
CA ALA A 71 -3.00 6.62 0.38
C ALA A 71 -1.62 7.33 0.39
N GLY A 72 -1.60 8.62 0.03
CA GLY A 72 -0.43 9.49 0.22
C GLY A 72 -0.12 9.72 1.70
N ALA A 73 -1.13 9.94 2.55
CA ALA A 73 -0.93 10.08 4.00
C ALA A 73 -0.43 8.77 4.65
N ALA A 74 -0.97 7.63 4.19
CA ALA A 74 -0.44 6.32 4.56
C ALA A 74 1.02 6.16 4.14
N SER A 75 1.37 6.60 2.92
CA SER A 75 2.75 6.62 2.44
C SER A 75 3.65 7.49 3.32
N VAL A 76 3.22 8.70 3.71
CA VAL A 76 3.97 9.55 4.67
C VAL A 76 4.23 8.80 5.98
N GLY A 77 3.22 8.13 6.52
CA GLY A 77 3.36 7.27 7.70
C GLY A 77 4.39 6.16 7.52
N LEU A 78 4.39 5.49 6.36
CA LEU A 78 5.35 4.42 6.04
C LEU A 78 6.78 4.97 5.89
N HIS A 79 6.95 6.16 5.32
CA HIS A 79 8.23 6.88 5.30
C HIS A 79 8.66 7.40 6.68
N LEU A 80 7.76 7.56 7.65
CA LEU A 80 8.16 7.91 9.02
C LEU A 80 8.79 6.73 9.76
N ILE A 81 8.34 5.51 9.48
CA ILE A 81 8.81 4.28 10.15
C ILE A 81 9.95 3.58 9.40
N SER A 82 10.10 3.83 8.09
CA SER A 82 11.13 3.18 7.29
C SER A 82 12.54 3.60 7.76
N PRO A 83 13.46 2.64 8.01
CA PRO A 83 14.85 2.96 8.29
C PRO A 83 15.49 3.72 7.13
N LEU A 84 15.09 3.39 5.89
CA LEU A 84 15.63 3.98 4.67
C LEU A 84 15.44 5.50 4.63
N THR A 85 14.34 6.02 5.14
CA THR A 85 14.09 7.46 5.17
C THR A 85 14.55 8.10 6.48
N ARG A 86 14.22 7.50 7.64
CA ARG A 86 14.49 8.12 8.94
C ARG A 86 15.99 8.21 9.23
N GLU A 87 16.78 7.20 8.88
CA GLU A 87 18.22 7.17 9.19
C GLU A 87 19.03 8.09 8.27
N ARG A 88 18.46 8.44 7.11
CA ARG A 88 19.03 9.40 6.16
C ARG A 88 18.47 10.83 6.33
N TYR A 89 17.59 11.06 7.31
CA TYR A 89 17.00 12.38 7.60
C TYR A 89 16.47 13.09 6.34
N LEU A 90 15.74 12.36 5.50
CA LEU A 90 15.35 12.85 4.17
C LEU A 90 14.26 13.94 4.19
N PHE A 91 13.54 14.08 5.30
CA PHE A 91 12.56 15.14 5.52
C PHE A 91 12.44 15.46 7.01
N ASN A 92 11.95 16.66 7.31
CA ASN A 92 12.02 17.28 8.63
C ASN A 92 10.65 17.53 9.25
N GLN A 93 9.58 17.49 8.45
CA GLN A 93 8.20 17.68 8.91
C GLN A 93 7.27 16.77 8.12
N ALA A 94 6.16 16.36 8.73
CA ALA A 94 5.17 15.50 8.09
C ALA A 94 3.76 16.08 8.18
N ILE A 95 2.99 15.94 7.11
CA ILE A 95 1.56 16.25 7.07
C ILE A 95 0.79 15.02 6.57
N MET A 96 -0.16 14.53 7.37
CA MET A 96 -0.97 13.36 7.08
C MET A 96 -2.46 13.72 7.08
N MET A 97 -3.08 13.74 5.90
CA MET A 97 -4.48 14.11 5.73
C MET A 97 -5.33 12.87 5.43
N SER A 98 -6.32 12.57 6.28
CA SER A 98 -7.33 11.54 6.01
C SER A 98 -6.74 10.13 5.77
N GLY A 99 -5.62 9.81 6.42
CA GLY A 99 -4.97 8.51 6.29
C GLY A 99 -3.76 8.35 7.20
N SER A 100 -3.37 7.10 7.44
CA SER A 100 -2.16 6.77 8.21
C SER A 100 -1.62 5.39 7.84
N ASP A 101 -0.35 5.13 8.18
CA ASP A 101 0.27 3.80 8.14
C ASP A 101 -0.40 2.78 9.07
N LEU A 102 -1.25 3.25 9.99
CA LEU A 102 -2.07 2.40 10.86
C LEU A 102 -3.46 2.11 10.29
N SER A 103 -3.84 2.71 9.15
CA SER A 103 -5.10 2.42 8.50
C SER A 103 -5.16 0.96 8.06
N GLN A 104 -6.31 0.31 8.22
CA GLN A 104 -6.47 -1.12 7.89
C GLN A 104 -6.22 -1.45 6.41
N TRP A 105 -6.29 -0.45 5.55
CA TRP A 105 -6.05 -0.54 4.11
C TRP A 105 -4.65 -0.07 3.66
N ALA A 106 -3.83 0.46 4.58
CA ALA A 106 -2.55 1.08 4.23
C ALA A 106 -1.46 0.08 3.82
N PHE A 107 -1.56 -1.16 4.30
CA PHE A 107 -0.64 -2.24 3.96
C PHE A 107 -1.32 -3.60 4.09
N SER A 108 -0.72 -4.61 3.47
CA SER A 108 -1.09 -6.01 3.59
C SER A 108 -0.17 -6.72 4.57
N ASP A 109 -0.79 -7.33 5.57
CA ASP A 109 -0.10 -8.13 6.58
C ASP A 109 0.48 -9.41 5.95
N PRO A 110 1.78 -9.70 6.15
CA PRO A 110 2.42 -10.91 5.62
C PRO A 110 1.82 -12.19 6.20
N ALA A 111 1.16 -12.17 7.36
CA ALA A 111 0.43 -13.33 7.88
C ALA A 111 -0.88 -13.60 7.11
N LYS A 112 -1.32 -12.66 6.28
CA LYS A 112 -2.59 -12.73 5.53
C LYS A 112 -2.38 -12.91 4.02
N VAL A 113 -1.12 -12.90 3.55
CA VAL A 113 -0.61 -13.23 2.18
C VAL A 113 -1.57 -12.85 1.05
N ARG A 114 -2.15 -11.66 1.20
CA ARG A 114 -3.25 -11.17 0.36
C ARG A 114 -2.75 -10.82 -1.04
N THR A 115 -1.62 -10.12 -1.12
CA THR A 115 -1.06 -9.66 -2.39
C THR A 115 -0.61 -10.81 -3.29
N ARG A 116 -0.02 -11.88 -2.72
CA ARG A 116 0.38 -13.07 -3.47
C ARG A 116 -0.81 -13.80 -4.06
N TYR A 117 -1.88 -13.94 -3.28
CA TYR A 117 -3.13 -14.53 -3.78
C TYR A 117 -3.65 -13.77 -5.01
N TYR A 118 -3.73 -12.43 -4.92
CA TYR A 118 -4.17 -11.61 -6.04
C TYR A 118 -3.18 -11.57 -7.21
N ALA A 119 -1.89 -11.78 -6.97
CA ALA A 119 -0.91 -11.97 -8.04
C ALA A 119 -1.20 -13.23 -8.86
N ILE A 120 -1.60 -14.33 -8.20
CA ILE A 120 -1.95 -15.58 -8.89
C ILE A 120 -3.31 -15.45 -9.59
N GLU A 121 -4.30 -14.82 -8.97
CA GLU A 121 -5.59 -14.51 -9.61
C GLU A 121 -5.43 -13.65 -10.86
N LEU A 122 -4.59 -12.61 -10.79
CA LEU A 122 -4.25 -11.77 -11.94
C LEU A 122 -3.61 -12.61 -13.06
N ALA A 123 -2.63 -13.44 -12.70
CA ALA A 123 -1.95 -14.31 -13.66
C ALA A 123 -2.93 -15.29 -14.32
N GLN A 124 -3.84 -15.89 -13.55
CA GLN A 124 -4.84 -16.81 -14.06
C GLN A 124 -5.77 -16.12 -15.08
N ARG A 125 -6.25 -14.91 -14.78
CA ARG A 125 -7.10 -14.14 -15.72
C ARG A 125 -6.39 -13.79 -17.02
N LEU A 126 -5.07 -13.65 -16.96
CA LEU A 126 -4.22 -13.35 -18.11
C LEU A 126 -3.69 -14.61 -18.80
N ASN A 127 -4.17 -15.81 -18.46
CA ASN A 127 -3.68 -17.07 -19.00
C ASN A 127 -2.15 -17.27 -18.80
N CYS A 128 -1.60 -16.72 -17.72
CA CYS A 128 -0.25 -17.03 -17.27
C CYS A 128 -0.29 -18.31 -16.43
N SER A 129 0.54 -19.29 -16.77
CA SER A 129 0.56 -20.59 -16.10
C SER A 129 1.03 -20.46 -14.64
N SER A 130 0.41 -21.24 -13.76
CA SER A 130 0.87 -21.45 -12.39
C SER A 130 0.41 -22.81 -11.91
N PHE A 131 1.31 -23.57 -11.27
CA PHE A 131 0.97 -24.87 -10.67
C PHE A 131 -0.08 -24.75 -9.55
N GLN A 132 -0.36 -23.53 -9.09
CA GLN A 132 -1.32 -23.26 -8.01
C GLN A 132 -2.72 -22.87 -8.50
N ILE A 133 -2.97 -22.84 -9.80
CA ILE A 133 -4.31 -22.48 -10.35
C ILE A 133 -5.41 -23.35 -9.71
N ASN A 134 -5.15 -24.65 -9.52
CA ASN A 134 -6.12 -25.55 -8.88
C ASN A 134 -6.39 -25.16 -7.41
N ALA A 135 -5.35 -24.86 -6.64
CA ALA A 135 -5.50 -24.44 -5.24
C ALA A 135 -6.22 -23.08 -5.11
N ILE A 136 -6.02 -22.17 -6.07
CA ILE A 136 -6.74 -20.89 -6.14
C ILE A 136 -8.21 -21.12 -6.47
N ASN A 137 -8.51 -21.97 -7.45
CA ASN A 137 -9.89 -22.34 -7.80
C ASN A 137 -10.62 -22.97 -6.61
N GLU A 138 -9.97 -23.89 -5.88
CA GLU A 138 -10.51 -24.49 -4.65
C GLU A 138 -10.74 -23.43 -3.57
N SER A 139 -9.80 -22.51 -3.38
CA SER A 139 -9.93 -21.39 -2.42
C SER A 139 -11.11 -20.47 -2.77
N GLN A 140 -11.25 -20.09 -4.04
CA GLN A 140 -12.38 -19.29 -4.53
C GLN A 140 -13.71 -20.04 -4.41
N GLN A 141 -13.71 -21.34 -4.72
CA GLN A 141 -14.90 -22.18 -4.56
C GLN A 141 -15.28 -22.32 -3.09
N TYR A 142 -14.31 -22.48 -2.19
CA TYR A 142 -14.54 -22.44 -0.75
C TYR A 142 -15.12 -21.09 -0.32
N ILE A 143 -14.56 -19.95 -0.76
CA ILE A 143 -15.08 -18.61 -0.44
C ILE A 143 -16.51 -18.39 -0.98
N ARG A 144 -16.85 -19.00 -2.12
CA ARG A 144 -18.21 -18.96 -2.69
C ARG A 144 -19.19 -19.89 -1.96
N ASN A 145 -18.76 -21.09 -1.60
CA ASN A 145 -19.60 -22.17 -1.04
C ASN A 145 -19.74 -22.11 0.48
N ALA A 146 -18.66 -21.73 1.18
CA ALA A 146 -18.82 -21.04 2.43
C ALA A 146 -19.57 -19.79 2.03
N ASN A 147 -20.91 -19.83 2.10
CA ASN A 147 -21.67 -18.62 2.38
C ASN A 147 -20.92 -18.01 3.54
N LEU A 148 -19.98 -17.10 3.27
CA LEU A 148 -19.33 -16.30 4.29
C LEU A 148 -20.55 -15.59 4.81
N HIS A 149 -21.11 -16.18 5.88
CA HIS A 149 -21.87 -15.48 6.85
C HIS A 149 -21.07 -14.21 6.95
N ARG A 150 -21.67 -13.14 6.43
CA ARG A 150 -21.44 -11.79 6.86
C ARG A 150 -21.66 -11.90 8.35
N SER A 151 -20.67 -12.44 9.06
CA SER A 151 -20.58 -12.49 10.48
C SER A 151 -20.14 -11.07 10.76
N TYR A 152 -21.08 -10.16 10.54
CA TYR A 152 -21.38 -9.12 11.47
C TYR A 152 -21.55 -9.79 12.83
N THR A 153 -20.46 -10.29 13.42
CA THR A 153 -20.30 -10.00 14.82
C THR A 153 -20.28 -8.49 14.82
N ASN A 154 -21.45 -7.89 15.07
CA ASN A 154 -21.62 -6.53 15.51
C ASN A 154 -20.87 -6.42 16.83
N LYS A 155 -19.53 -6.52 16.78
CA LYS A 155 -18.66 -6.11 17.85
C LYS A 155 -18.59 -4.61 17.67
N THR A 156 -19.68 -4.00 18.09
CA THR A 156 -19.83 -2.57 18.20
C THR A 156 -18.75 -2.10 19.15
N LEU A 157 -17.62 -1.67 18.60
CA LEU A 157 -16.62 -0.96 19.39
C LEU A 157 -17.24 0.40 19.67
N LYS A 158 -17.71 0.60 20.90
CA LYS A 158 -18.06 1.93 21.40
C LYS A 158 -16.77 2.73 21.52
N LEU A 159 -16.41 3.39 20.43
CA LEU A 159 -15.35 4.37 20.41
C LEU A 159 -15.94 5.73 20.83
N PRO A 160 -15.13 6.68 21.31
CA PRO A 160 -15.59 8.03 21.68
C PRO A 160 -16.32 8.79 20.55
N PHE A 161 -16.24 8.28 19.31
CA PHE A 161 -16.79 8.87 18.09
C PHE A 161 -17.91 8.02 17.44
N GLY A 162 -18.55 7.11 18.19
CA GLY A 162 -19.69 6.33 17.72
C GLY A 162 -19.36 4.85 17.45
N GLU A 163 -20.40 4.11 17.05
CA GLU A 163 -20.35 2.69 16.78
C GLU A 163 -19.64 2.40 15.44
N SER A 164 -18.51 1.70 15.48
CA SER A 164 -17.77 1.29 14.26
C SER A 164 -17.85 -0.22 14.05
N TYR A 165 -18.10 -0.62 12.80
CA TYR A 165 -18.17 -2.02 12.38
C TYR A 165 -16.83 -2.47 11.79
N VAL A 166 -16.14 -3.40 12.45
CA VAL A 166 -14.93 -4.03 11.91
C VAL A 166 -15.33 -5.26 11.10
N LYS A 167 -15.20 -5.21 9.77
CA LYS A 167 -15.30 -6.42 8.93
C LYS A 167 -14.11 -7.33 9.25
N GLN A 168 -14.37 -8.59 9.65
CA GLN A 168 -13.28 -9.56 9.81
C GLN A 168 -12.62 -9.82 8.44
N PRO A 169 -11.29 -9.72 8.33
CA PRO A 169 -10.60 -9.94 7.07
C PRO A 169 -10.57 -11.44 6.74
N LEU A 170 -10.70 -11.75 5.45
CA LEU A 170 -10.46 -13.09 4.93
C LEU A 170 -9.06 -13.56 5.32
N THR A 171 -8.99 -14.79 5.80
CA THR A 171 -7.76 -15.52 6.09
C THR A 171 -7.58 -16.54 4.98
N ILE A 172 -6.75 -16.21 3.99
CA ILE A 172 -6.42 -17.13 2.91
C ILE A 172 -5.24 -17.99 3.38
N PRO A 173 -5.34 -19.32 3.37
CA PRO A 173 -4.25 -20.17 3.82
C PRO A 173 -2.99 -19.96 2.96
N TYR A 174 -1.85 -19.82 3.63
CA TYR A 174 -0.55 -19.74 2.99
C TYR A 174 -0.22 -21.06 2.29
N SER A 175 0.04 -21.03 0.98
CA SER A 175 0.63 -22.15 0.25
C SER A 175 2.12 -21.91 0.06
N VAL A 176 2.96 -22.93 0.21
CA VAL A 176 4.42 -22.75 0.32
C VAL A 176 5.10 -22.56 -1.05
N GLN A 177 4.51 -22.99 -2.17
CA GLN A 177 5.19 -23.03 -3.49
C GLN A 177 4.40 -22.36 -4.62
N VAL A 178 4.72 -21.12 -5.03
CA VAL A 178 4.35 -20.62 -6.37
C VAL A 178 5.50 -20.89 -7.32
N ASP A 179 5.23 -21.14 -8.59
CA ASP A 179 6.17 -20.79 -9.64
C ASP A 179 6.14 -19.27 -9.88
N ALA A 180 6.63 -18.52 -8.89
CA ALA A 180 6.53 -17.06 -8.89
C ALA A 180 7.37 -16.46 -10.02
N TYR A 181 8.48 -17.10 -10.39
CA TYR A 181 9.33 -16.63 -11.48
C TYR A 181 8.66 -16.78 -12.85
N ALA A 182 8.04 -17.92 -13.16
CA ALA A 182 7.31 -18.06 -14.42
C ALA A 182 6.09 -17.15 -14.49
N LEU A 183 5.36 -17.00 -13.36
CA LEU A 183 4.25 -16.05 -13.25
C LEU A 183 4.71 -14.63 -13.59
N ILE A 184 5.76 -14.15 -12.93
CA ILE A 184 6.29 -12.80 -13.15
C ILE A 184 6.86 -12.67 -14.57
N TYR A 185 7.49 -13.71 -15.11
CA TYR A 185 7.99 -13.72 -16.48
C TYR A 185 6.85 -13.51 -17.48
N CYS A 186 5.76 -14.28 -17.38
CA CYS A 186 4.60 -14.13 -18.25
C CYS A 186 3.98 -12.73 -18.14
N LEU A 187 3.75 -12.23 -16.91
CA LEU A 187 3.22 -10.89 -16.70
C LEU A 187 4.13 -9.80 -17.29
N ARG A 188 5.45 -9.97 -17.23
CA ARG A 188 6.41 -8.95 -17.67
C ARG A 188 6.64 -8.96 -19.18
N TYR A 189 6.70 -10.14 -19.79
CA TYR A 189 7.18 -10.29 -21.16
C TYR A 189 6.11 -10.72 -22.16
N GLU A 190 4.99 -11.28 -21.70
CA GLU A 190 3.94 -11.79 -22.58
C GLU A 190 2.62 -11.01 -22.47
N LYS A 191 2.56 -10.00 -21.59
CA LYS A 191 1.36 -9.20 -21.34
C LYS A 191 1.67 -7.72 -21.48
N THR A 192 0.75 -6.97 -22.08
CA THR A 192 0.84 -5.52 -22.14
C THR A 192 0.36 -4.89 -20.84
N ALA A 193 0.77 -3.65 -20.59
CA ALA A 193 0.29 -2.91 -19.42
C ALA A 193 -1.24 -2.72 -19.43
N GLU A 194 -1.83 -2.55 -20.62
CA GLU A 194 -3.28 -2.44 -20.82
C GLU A 194 -4.00 -3.73 -20.42
N GLN A 195 -3.54 -4.89 -20.92
CA GLN A 195 -4.10 -6.19 -20.55
C GLN A 195 -4.06 -6.41 -19.02
N ILE A 196 -2.93 -6.07 -18.39
CA ILE A 196 -2.80 -6.17 -16.93
C ILE A 196 -3.79 -5.24 -16.24
N ASN A 197 -3.92 -3.99 -16.69
CA ASN A 197 -4.82 -3.02 -16.07
C ASN A 197 -6.29 -3.42 -16.18
N ASP A 198 -6.71 -3.95 -17.34
CA ASP A 198 -8.07 -4.42 -17.55
C ASP A 198 -8.40 -5.61 -16.64
N ALA A 199 -7.48 -6.58 -16.52
CA ALA A 199 -7.66 -7.74 -15.64
C ALA A 199 -7.72 -7.37 -14.15
N VAL A 200 -7.09 -6.25 -13.73
CA VAL A 200 -7.13 -5.78 -12.33
C VAL A 200 -8.54 -5.35 -11.92
N LEU A 201 -9.32 -4.74 -12.82
CA LEU A 201 -10.68 -4.30 -12.51
C LEU A 201 -11.56 -5.48 -12.09
N GLU A 202 -11.34 -6.64 -12.71
CA GLU A 202 -12.09 -7.84 -12.40
C GLU A 202 -11.72 -8.45 -11.04
N LEU A 203 -10.54 -8.16 -10.49
CA LEU A 203 -10.13 -8.66 -9.17
C LEU A 203 -11.00 -8.08 -8.05
N HIS A 204 -11.48 -6.85 -8.20
CA HIS A 204 -12.38 -6.22 -7.24
C HIS A 204 -13.76 -6.88 -7.17
N SER A 205 -14.15 -7.61 -8.21
CA SER A 205 -15.40 -8.39 -8.23
C SER A 205 -15.31 -9.71 -7.46
N LEU A 206 -14.10 -10.13 -7.06
CA LEU A 206 -13.92 -11.39 -6.36
C LEU A 206 -14.61 -11.35 -4.99
N PRO A 207 -15.39 -12.38 -4.62
CA PRO A 207 -16.04 -12.44 -3.33
C PRO A 207 -15.06 -12.19 -2.18
N GLY A 208 -15.36 -11.18 -1.38
CA GLY A 208 -14.55 -10.83 -0.24
C GLY A 208 -13.26 -10.04 -0.55
N ALA A 209 -13.06 -9.62 -1.80
CA ALA A 209 -11.96 -8.73 -2.14
C ALA A 209 -11.92 -7.48 -1.24
N PRO A 210 -10.73 -7.05 -0.80
CA PRO A 210 -10.59 -5.80 -0.08
C PRO A 210 -10.95 -4.62 -0.99
N SER A 211 -11.20 -3.46 -0.37
CA SER A 211 -11.33 -2.19 -1.11
C SER A 211 -10.07 -1.89 -1.94
N PHE A 212 -8.89 -2.28 -1.46
CA PHE A 212 -7.63 -2.10 -2.14
C PHE A 212 -6.87 -3.42 -2.19
N VAL A 213 -6.67 -3.94 -3.39
CA VAL A 213 -5.96 -5.20 -3.66
C VAL A 213 -4.45 -5.00 -3.61
N TRP A 214 -3.98 -3.96 -4.29
CA TRP A 214 -2.56 -3.65 -4.42
C TRP A 214 -2.17 -2.59 -3.39
N THR A 215 -1.56 -3.04 -2.30
CA THR A 215 -1.12 -2.19 -1.19
C THR A 215 0.33 -2.52 -0.82
N PRO A 216 1.04 -1.63 -0.13
CA PRO A 216 2.32 -1.96 0.51
C PRO A 216 2.29 -3.28 1.29
N VAL A 217 3.42 -3.96 1.38
CA VAL A 217 3.60 -5.23 2.12
C VAL A 217 4.74 -5.11 3.12
N VAL A 218 4.67 -5.82 4.24
CA VAL A 218 5.83 -5.95 5.13
C VAL A 218 6.85 -6.86 4.45
N ASP A 219 8.02 -6.32 4.14
CA ASP A 219 9.07 -6.98 3.34
C ASP A 219 10.34 -7.31 4.15
N GLY A 220 10.28 -7.17 5.47
CA GLY A 220 11.30 -7.66 6.40
C GLY A 220 12.50 -6.74 6.55
N ILE A 221 13.49 -7.18 7.33
CA ILE A 221 14.59 -6.32 7.83
C ILE A 221 15.43 -5.70 6.69
N SER A 222 15.51 -6.37 5.56
CA SER A 222 16.24 -5.91 4.37
C SER A 222 15.37 -5.14 3.38
N GLY A 223 14.08 -4.94 3.68
CA GLY A 223 13.11 -4.28 2.83
C GLY A 223 12.86 -2.82 3.20
N PHE A 224 11.73 -2.28 2.72
CA PHE A 224 11.28 -0.92 2.97
C PHE A 224 10.84 -0.72 4.42
N PHE A 225 10.07 -1.65 5.00
CA PHE A 225 9.70 -1.58 6.42
C PHE A 225 9.69 -2.98 7.08
N PRO A 226 10.43 -3.13 8.19
CA PRO A 226 10.84 -4.44 8.69
C PRO A 226 9.74 -5.24 9.37
N ARG A 227 8.73 -4.56 9.90
CA ARG A 227 7.62 -5.13 10.67
C ARG A 227 6.35 -4.34 10.38
N THR A 228 5.24 -4.76 10.95
CA THR A 228 4.00 -4.00 10.86
C THR A 228 4.18 -2.58 11.42
N PRO A 229 3.50 -1.57 10.84
CA PRO A 229 3.56 -0.20 11.32
C PRO A 229 3.26 -0.03 12.82
N ALA A 230 2.26 -0.77 13.33
CA ALA A 230 1.93 -0.80 14.76
C ALA A 230 3.11 -1.29 15.62
N LYS A 231 3.85 -2.30 15.15
CA LYS A 231 5.00 -2.83 15.89
C LYS A 231 6.16 -1.84 15.88
N GLU A 232 6.51 -1.26 14.74
CA GLU A 232 7.58 -0.25 14.66
C GLU A 232 7.29 0.96 15.55
N ARG A 233 6.04 1.45 15.53
CA ARG A 233 5.61 2.53 16.43
C ARG A 233 5.71 2.16 17.91
N SER A 234 5.28 0.96 18.30
CA SER A 234 5.38 0.48 19.69
C SER A 234 6.83 0.37 20.19
N LEU A 235 7.77 0.11 19.27
CA LEU A 235 9.21 0.04 19.56
C LEU A 235 9.87 1.42 19.57
N GLY A 236 9.13 2.48 19.22
CA GLY A 236 9.68 3.83 19.10
C GLY A 236 10.45 4.08 17.80
N ASN A 237 10.44 3.13 16.85
CA ASN A 237 11.18 3.17 15.59
C ASN A 237 10.47 4.03 14.54
N PHE A 238 10.46 5.33 14.76
CA PHE A 238 9.91 6.30 13.82
C PHE A 238 10.62 7.65 13.96
N ALA A 239 10.65 8.42 12.87
CA ALA A 239 11.22 9.76 12.87
C ALA A 239 10.54 10.67 13.90
N LYS A 240 11.35 11.32 14.75
CA LYS A 240 10.87 12.24 15.80
C LYS A 240 10.85 13.67 15.26
N ILE A 241 9.85 13.96 14.44
CA ILE A 241 9.70 15.24 13.75
C ILE A 241 8.30 15.83 13.98
N PRO A 242 8.11 17.16 13.81
CA PRO A 242 6.80 17.77 13.85
C PRO A 242 5.82 17.10 12.88
N LEU A 243 4.63 16.78 13.37
CA LEU A 243 3.56 16.12 12.63
C LEU A 243 2.28 16.96 12.74
N LEU A 244 1.71 17.31 11.58
CA LEU A 244 0.34 17.77 11.46
C LEU A 244 -0.49 16.61 10.90
N ALA A 245 -1.54 16.19 11.60
CA ALA A 245 -2.45 15.16 11.11
C ALA A 245 -3.90 15.57 11.33
N GLY A 246 -4.79 15.17 10.42
CA GLY A 246 -6.20 15.52 10.49
C GLY A 246 -7.08 14.61 9.64
N VAL A 247 -8.38 14.69 9.89
CA VAL A 247 -9.45 14.00 9.15
C VAL A 247 -10.52 15.02 8.79
N VAL A 248 -11.33 14.72 7.77
CA VAL A 248 -12.54 15.48 7.49
C VAL A 248 -13.73 14.95 8.30
N GLN A 249 -14.79 15.74 8.42
CA GLN A 249 -15.95 15.38 9.24
C GLN A 249 -16.64 14.10 8.74
N ASP A 250 -16.76 13.94 7.42
CA ASP A 250 -17.56 12.89 6.79
C ASP A 250 -16.74 12.00 5.83
N GLU A 251 -15.62 11.44 6.30
CA GLU A 251 -14.70 10.57 5.52
C GLU A 251 -15.43 9.45 4.75
N GLY A 252 -16.47 8.87 5.37
CA GLY A 252 -17.22 7.73 4.81
C GLY A 252 -18.23 8.08 3.73
N SER A 253 -18.55 9.37 3.53
CA SER A 253 -19.56 9.80 2.56
C SER A 253 -19.22 9.47 1.11
N LEU A 254 -17.92 9.34 0.81
CA LEU A 254 -17.40 8.95 -0.51
C LEU A 254 -17.33 7.43 -0.72
N ALA A 255 -17.51 6.65 0.34
CA ALA A 255 -17.37 5.19 0.33
C ALA A 255 -18.73 4.45 0.36
N LEU A 256 -19.85 5.19 0.37
CA LEU A 256 -21.22 4.68 0.38
C LEU A 256 -21.84 4.66 -1.02
#